data_AF-A0A2S7CL89-F1
#
_entry.id   AF-A0A2S7CL89-F1
#
_cell.length_a   1.000
_cell.length_b   1.000
_cell.length_c   1.000
_cell.angle_alpha   90.00
_cell.angle_beta   90.00
_cell.angle_gamma   90.00
#
_symmetry.space_group_name_H-M   'P 1'
#
loop_
_entity.id
_entity.type
_entity.pdbx_description
1 polymer ?
#
loop_
_entity_poly.entity_id
_entity_poly.type
_entity_poly.pdbx_seq_one_letter_code
_entity_poly.pdbx_strand_id
1 'polypeptide(L)' 'MSAIKQEARTLIDTLPETAGWDDVVRVMDTASFEAAVLDGMAAADQGAFAAPAQVSALFARWGVDVAA' A
#
# COMPACT_ATOMS: atom_id res chain seq x y z
N MET A 1 25.71 6.81 2.09
CA MET A 1 25.02 5.53 1.78
C MET A 1 23.67 5.89 1.19
N SER A 2 23.19 5.26 0.12
CA SER A 2 21.84 5.57 -0.41
C SER A 2 20.76 4.98 0.51
N ALA A 3 19.59 5.62 0.57
CA ALA A 3 18.46 5.16 1.38
C ALA A 3 18.07 3.69 1.05
N ILE A 4 18.02 3.35 -0.24
CA ILE A 4 17.79 1.98 -0.73
C ILE A 4 18.79 0.97 -0.16
N LYS A 5 20.07 1.33 -0.04
CA LYS A 5 21.07 0.41 0.52
C LYS A 5 20.88 0.20 2.02
N GLN A 6 20.33 1.18 2.72
CA GLN A 6 20.05 1.09 4.15
C GLN A 6 18.80 0.25 4.41
N GLU A 7 17.72 0.46 3.65
CA GLU A 7 16.51 -0.37 3.72
C GLU A 7 16.78 -1.82 3.35
N ALA A 8 17.52 -2.07 2.27
CA ALA A 8 17.93 -3.42 1.90
C ALA A 8 18.73 -4.10 3.01
N ARG A 9 19.58 -3.35 3.72
CA ARG A 9 20.33 -3.88 4.87
C ARG A 9 19.40 -4.25 6.02
N THR A 10 18.46 -3.37 6.37
CA THR A 10 17.47 -3.64 7.42
C THR A 10 16.62 -4.87 7.09
N LEU A 11 16.17 -5.01 5.84
CA LEU A 11 15.44 -6.20 5.38
C LEU A 11 16.26 -7.48 5.51
N ILE A 12 17.52 -7.45 5.09
CA ILE A 12 18.44 -8.59 5.24
C ILE A 12 18.65 -8.96 6.71
N ASP A 13 18.79 -7.98 7.60
CA ASP A 13 19.00 -8.21 9.04
C ASP A 13 17.77 -8.84 9.73
N THR A 14 16.59 -8.88 9.08
CA THR A 14 15.39 -9.58 9.59
C THR A 14 15.29 -11.04 9.17
N LEU A 15 16.14 -11.49 8.23
CA LEU A 15 16.14 -12.87 7.76
C LEU A 15 16.86 -13.79 8.75
N PRO A 16 16.39 -15.04 8.92
CA PRO A 16 17.12 -16.03 9.70
C PRO A 16 18.45 -16.38 9.02
N GLU A 17 19.46 -16.77 9.80
CA GLU A 17 20.77 -17.20 9.28
C GLU A 17 20.70 -18.39 8.30
N THR A 18 19.59 -19.14 8.33
CA THR A 18 19.32 -20.25 7.40
C THR A 18 18.58 -19.83 6.14
N ALA A 19 18.32 -18.53 5.94
CA ALA A 19 17.52 -18.02 4.82
C ALA A 19 18.19 -18.31 3.47
N GLY A 20 17.38 -18.75 2.51
CA GLY A 20 17.78 -18.91 1.12
C GLY A 20 17.42 -17.70 0.28
N TRP A 21 17.79 -17.73 -1.01
CA TRP A 21 17.39 -16.69 -1.97
C TRP A 21 15.87 -16.56 -2.10
N ASP A 22 15.13 -17.66 -1.98
CA ASP A 22 13.66 -17.64 -2.03
C ASP A 22 13.05 -16.85 -0.85
N ASP A 23 13.68 -16.89 0.32
CA ASP A 23 13.25 -16.09 1.48
C ASP A 23 13.48 -14.60 1.27
N VAL A 24 14.61 -14.24 0.64
CA VAL A 24 14.92 -12.86 0.26
C VAL A 24 13.86 -12.34 -0.71
N VAL A 25 13.56 -13.09 -1.77
CA VAL A 25 12.54 -12.72 -2.76
C VAL A 25 11.18 -12.52 -2.09
N ARG A 26 10.76 -13.49 -1.25
CA ARG A 26 9.48 -13.40 -0.53
C ARG A 26 9.38 -12.16 0.37
N VAL A 27 10.46 -11.83 1.09
CA VAL A 27 10.49 -10.66 1.97
C VAL A 27 10.48 -9.35 1.16
N MET A 28 11.17 -9.30 0.03
CA MET A 28 11.10 -8.16 -0.89
C MET A 28 9.71 -7.99 -1.50
N ASP A 29 9.06 -9.07 -1.91
CA ASP A 29 7.69 -9.03 -2.45
C ASP A 29 6.70 -8.51 -1.39
N THR A 30 6.85 -8.96 -0.14
CA THR A 30 6.02 -8.50 0.98
C THR A 30 6.21 -7.00 1.21
N ALA A 31 7.46 -6.52 1.29
CA ALA A 31 7.75 -5.11 1.47
C ALA A 31 7.23 -4.25 0.30
N SER A 32 7.37 -4.74 -0.95
CA SER A 32 6.83 -4.06 -2.12
C SER A 32 5.30 -3.98 -2.10
N PHE A 33 4.64 -5.02 -1.63
CA PHE A 33 3.19 -5.03 -1.48
C PHE A 33 2.73 -4.03 -0.42
N GLU A 34 3.36 -4.03 0.76
CA GLU A 34 3.04 -3.09 1.83
C GLU A 34 3.22 -1.63 1.40
N ALA A 35 4.29 -1.33 0.68
CA ALA A 35 4.52 0.00 0.10
C ALA A 35 3.39 0.41 -0.86
N ALA A 36 2.98 -0.49 -1.77
CA ALA A 36 1.90 -0.23 -2.70
C ALA A 36 0.54 -0.03 -1.99
N VAL A 37 0.30 -0.74 -0.88
CA VAL A 37 -0.90 -0.55 -0.05
C VAL A 37 -0.90 0.83 0.59
N LEU A 38 0.23 1.26 1.17
CA LEU A 38 0.34 2.59 1.78
C LEU A 38 0.15 3.71 0.76
N ASP A 39 0.74 3.57 -0.43
CA ASP A 39 0.54 4.51 -1.53
C ASP A 39 -0.94 4.55 -1.97
N GLY A 40 -1.59 3.38 -2.04
CA GLY A 40 -3.01 3.27 -2.30
C GLY A 40 -3.87 3.97 -1.24
N MET A 41 -3.57 3.79 0.04
CA MET A 41 -4.27 4.47 1.13
C MET A 41 -4.10 5.99 1.03
N ALA A 42 -2.88 6.47 0.80
CA ALA A 42 -2.61 7.89 0.64
C ALA A 42 -3.35 8.49 -0.57
N ALA A 43 -3.45 7.75 -1.67
CA ALA A 43 -4.23 8.15 -2.84
C ALA A 43 -5.74 8.17 -2.54
N ALA A 44 -6.24 7.24 -1.73
CA ALA A 44 -7.63 7.19 -1.31
C ALA A 44 -8.00 8.37 -0.40
N ASP A 45 -7.15 8.68 0.57
CA ASP A 45 -7.34 9.81 1.48
C ASP A 45 -7.37 11.15 0.73
N GLN A 46 -6.68 11.23 -0.40
CA GLN A 46 -6.69 12.40 -1.30
C GLN A 46 -7.88 12.41 -2.27
N GLY A 47 -8.75 11.41 -2.24
CA GLY A 47 -9.89 11.29 -3.15
C GLY A 47 -9.50 10.96 -4.59
N ALA A 48 -8.31 10.39 -4.83
CA ALA A 48 -7.80 10.11 -6.17
C ALA A 48 -8.58 8.99 -6.90
N PHE A 49 -9.27 8.10 -6.16
CA PHE A 49 -10.09 7.05 -6.76
C PHE A 49 -11.51 7.53 -7.11
N ALA A 50 -12.09 8.38 -6.29
CA ALA A 50 -13.36 9.04 -6.54
C ALA A 50 -13.46 10.30 -5.68
N ALA A 51 -13.77 11.43 -6.29
CA ALA A 51 -14.06 12.65 -5.54
C ALA A 51 -15.34 12.46 -4.69
N PRO A 52 -15.47 13.13 -3.53
CA PRO A 52 -16.66 12.99 -2.68
C PRO A 52 -17.99 13.18 -3.44
N ALA A 53 -18.03 14.12 -4.39
CA ALA A 53 -19.20 14.35 -5.24
C ALA A 53 -19.54 13.16 -6.16
N GLN A 54 -18.53 12.43 -6.66
CA GLN A 54 -18.73 11.23 -7.48
C GLN A 54 -19.31 10.09 -6.64
N VAL A 55 -18.86 9.95 -5.39
CA VAL A 55 -19.39 8.98 -4.44
C VAL A 55 -20.84 9.30 -4.10
N SER A 56 -21.16 10.55 -3.74
CA SER A 56 -22.55 10.98 -3.48
C SER A 56 -23.47 10.77 -4.68
N ALA A 57 -23.00 11.08 -5.90
CA ALA A 57 -23.77 10.86 -7.13
C ALA A 57 -24.04 9.38 -7.39
N LEU A 58 -23.11 8.48 -7.05
CA LEU A 58 -23.29 7.03 -7.19
C LEU A 58 -24.40 6.52 -6.26
N PHE A 59 -24.37 6.91 -4.98
CA PHE A 59 -25.39 6.50 -4.01
C PHE A 59 -26.77 7.09 -4.33
N ALA A 60 -26.83 8.32 -4.84
CA ALA A 60 -28.07 8.94 -5.30
C ALA A 60 -28.75 8.14 -6.43
N ARG A 61 -27.99 7.47 -7.31
CA ARG A 61 -28.56 6.58 -8.35
C ARG A 61 -29.29 5.37 -7.77
N TRP A 62 -29.01 5.01 -6.52
CA TRP A 62 -29.69 3.93 -5.79
C TRP A 62 -30.72 4.46 -4.78
N GLY A 63 -30.98 5.77 -4.77
CA GLY A 63 -31.95 6.40 -3.87
C GLY A 63 -31.47 6.51 -2.41
N VAL A 64 -30.16 6.37 -2.16
CA VAL A 64 -29.56 6.51 -0.82
C VAL A 64 -29.10 7.96 -0.63
N ASP A 65 -29.58 8.60 0.44
CA ASP A 65 -29.07 9.90 0.88
C ASP A 65 -27.85 9.70 1.79
N VAL A 66 -26.70 10.22 1.36
CA VAL A 66 -25.42 10.08 2.07
C VAL A 66 -25.21 11.21 3.09
N ALA A 67 -26.06 12.24 3.08
CA ALA A 67 -25.98 13.40 3.97
C ALA A 67 -26.99 13.37 5.15
N ALA A 68 -27.81 12.31 5.24
CA ALA A 68 -28.85 12.14 6.25
C ALA A 68 -28.33 11.54 7.57
#